data_AF-A0A9J7I801-F1
#
_entry.id   AF-A0A9J7I801-F1
#
_cell.length_a   1.000
_cell.length_b   1.000
_cell.length_c   1.000
_cell.angle_alpha   90.00
_cell.angle_beta   90.00
_cell.angle_gamma   90.00
#
_symmetry.space_group_name_H-M   'P 1'
#
loop_
_entity.id
_entity.type
_entity.pdbx_description
1 polymer ?
#
loop_
_entity_poly.entity_id
_entity_poly.type
_entity_poly.pdbx_seq_one_letter_code
_entity_poly.pdbx_strand_id
1 'polypeptide(L)'
;MLFNCAILFLWAILLLQDFSHCLRLVEVRIPNYVVKGSAAQLECLYDLDGESLYSVKWYKDGNEFYRYVPRDMPPAQTFLLPGVSVD
;
A
#
# COMPACT_ATOMS: atom_id res chain seq x y z
N MET A 1 15.82 18.92 42.85
CA MET A 1 16.14 17.54 42.39
C MET A 1 14.98 16.87 41.67
N LEU A 2 13.75 16.89 42.21
CA LEU A 2 12.57 16.28 41.58
C LEU A 2 12.18 16.87 40.20
N PHE A 3 12.32 18.21 40.03
CA PHE A 3 11.99 18.92 38.79
C PHE A 3 12.85 18.48 37.59
N ASN A 4 14.15 18.23 37.81
CA ASN A 4 15.07 17.77 36.75
C ASN A 4 14.79 16.31 36.33
N CYS A 5 14.34 15.47 37.27
CA CYS A 5 14.00 14.09 36.98
C CYS A 5 12.75 14.01 36.08
N ALA A 6 11.73 14.84 36.35
CA ALA A 6 10.53 14.93 35.53
C ALA A 6 10.83 15.40 34.09
N ILE A 7 11.74 16.37 33.93
CA ILE A 7 12.16 16.87 32.61
C ILE A 7 12.92 15.79 31.81
N LEU A 8 13.81 15.04 32.47
CA LEU A 8 14.53 13.92 31.85
C LEU A 8 13.57 12.79 31.43
N PHE A 9 12.55 12.50 32.25
CA PHE A 9 11.54 11.51 31.94
C PHE A 9 10.66 11.95 30.76
N LEU A 10 10.27 13.23 30.72
CA LEU A 10 9.54 13.81 29.58
C LEU A 10 10.38 13.80 28.30
N TRP A 11 11.68 14.09 28.37
CA TRP A 11 12.60 13.97 27.24
C TRP A 11 12.77 12.51 26.77
N ALA A 12 12.85 11.55 27.69
CA ALA A 12 12.91 10.12 27.34
C ALA A 12 11.62 9.65 26.67
N ILE A 13 10.45 10.11 27.13
CA ILE A 13 9.15 9.81 26.51
C ILE A 13 9.06 10.46 25.11
N LEU A 14 9.58 11.67 24.92
CA LEU A 14 9.66 12.31 23.61
C LEU A 14 10.61 11.58 22.64
N LEU A 15 11.68 10.97 23.15
CA LEU A 15 12.59 10.12 22.37
C LEU A 15 12.01 8.73 22.05
N LEU A 16 11.02 8.29 22.83
CA LEU A 16 10.27 7.05 22.64
C LEU A 16 9.00 7.26 21.81
N GLN A 17 8.90 8.35 21.01
CA GLN A 17 7.82 8.46 20.04
C GLN A 17 7.88 7.25 19.09
N ASP A 18 6.93 6.34 19.32
CA ASP A 18 6.75 5.11 18.57
C ASP A 18 6.72 5.43 17.06
N PHE A 19 7.76 5.01 16.35
CA PHE A 19 7.64 4.75 14.93
C PHE A 19 6.69 3.56 14.79
N SER A 20 5.43 3.84 14.48
CA SER A 20 4.47 2.78 14.20
C SER A 20 4.91 2.08 12.92
N HIS A 21 5.51 0.90 13.05
CA HIS A 21 5.90 0.08 11.92
C HIS A 21 4.68 -0.67 11.38
N CYS A 22 4.10 -0.17 10.28
CA CYS A 22 2.94 -0.80 9.65
C CYS A 22 2.90 -0.56 8.15
N LEU A 23 2.13 -1.39 7.44
CA LEU A 23 1.84 -1.19 6.02
C LEU A 23 1.32 0.23 5.80
N ARG A 24 2.05 0.98 4.98
CA ARG A 24 1.67 2.34 4.60
C ARG A 24 1.48 2.41 3.09
N LEU A 25 0.29 2.83 2.68
CA LEU A 25 0.06 3.23 1.29
C LEU A 25 0.78 4.56 1.06
N VAL A 26 1.80 4.55 0.21
CA VAL A 26 2.61 5.74 -0.10
C VAL A 26 1.92 6.56 -1.17
N GLU A 27 1.55 5.93 -2.29
CA GLU A 27 0.95 6.61 -3.43
C GLU A 27 0.21 5.64 -4.34
N VAL A 28 -0.89 6.11 -4.94
CA VAL A 28 -1.59 5.41 -6.02
C VAL A 28 -1.53 6.28 -7.26
N ARG A 29 -0.87 5.80 -8.32
CA ARG A 29 -0.72 6.53 -9.58
C ARG A 29 -1.60 5.90 -10.65
N ILE A 30 -2.57 6.67 -11.12
CA ILE A 30 -3.49 6.29 -12.18
C ILE A 30 -3.69 7.50 -13.09
N PRO A 31 -3.57 7.35 -14.43
CA PRO A 31 -3.85 8.45 -15.35
C PRO A 31 -5.34 8.82 -15.29
N ASN A 32 -5.63 10.12 -15.18
CA ASN A 32 -7.01 10.63 -15.21
C ASN A 32 -7.70 10.36 -16.55
N TYR A 33 -6.92 10.37 -17.65
CA TYR A 33 -7.40 10.16 -19.00
C TYR A 33 -6.36 9.39 -19.82
N VAL A 34 -6.82 8.51 -20.69
CA VAL A 34 -6.00 7.78 -21.66
C VAL A 34 -6.68 7.78 -23.02
N VAL A 35 -5.91 7.58 -24.08
CA VAL A 35 -6.46 7.47 -25.45
C VAL A 35 -7.25 6.18 -25.56
N LYS A 36 -8.41 6.21 -26.23
CA LYS A 36 -9.21 5.01 -26.44
C LYS A 36 -8.38 3.94 -27.15
N GLY A 37 -8.29 2.76 -26.53
CA GLY A 37 -7.53 1.61 -27.06
C GLY A 37 -6.04 1.60 -26.70
N SER A 38 -5.53 2.62 -26.00
CA SER A 38 -4.19 2.55 -25.40
C SER A 38 -4.23 1.87 -24.03
N ALA A 39 -3.09 1.35 -23.59
CA ALA A 39 -2.92 0.84 -22.23
C ALA A 39 -2.93 1.99 -21.21
N ALA A 40 -3.32 1.68 -19.97
CA ALA A 40 -3.21 2.55 -18.81
C ALA A 40 -2.38 1.85 -17.74
N GLN A 41 -1.38 2.53 -17.19
CA GLN A 41 -0.55 1.99 -16.12
C GLN A 41 -1.16 2.37 -14.76
N LEU A 42 -1.37 1.37 -13.90
CA LEU A 42 -1.89 1.53 -12.55
C LEU A 42 -0.81 1.11 -11.57
N GLU A 43 -0.28 2.06 -10.80
CA GLU A 43 0.79 1.81 -9.85
C GLU A 43 0.31 2.00 -8.41
N CYS A 44 0.73 1.09 -7.54
CA CYS A 44 0.49 1.18 -6.09
C CYS A 44 1.85 1.12 -5.41
N LEU A 45 2.29 2.26 -4.88
CA LEU A 45 3.51 2.37 -4.10
C LEU A 45 3.12 2.22 -2.62
N TYR A 46 3.71 1.24 -1.95
CA TYR A 46 3.48 0.96 -0.55
C TYR A 46 4.81 0.68 0.15
N ASP A 47 4.83 0.95 1.44
CA ASP A 47 5.94 0.68 2.34
C ASP A 47 5.47 -0.40 3.33
N LEU A 48 6.20 -1.51 3.38
CA LEU A 48 5.86 -2.64 4.24
C LEU A 48 6.47 -2.53 5.63
N ASP A 49 7.44 -1.64 5.82
CA ASP A 49 8.14 -1.44 7.09
C ASP A 49 8.60 -2.75 7.76
N GLY A 50 9.20 -3.64 6.97
CA GLY A 50 9.71 -4.94 7.41
C GLY A 50 8.69 -6.09 7.40
N GLU A 51 7.41 -5.81 7.17
CA GLU A 51 6.35 -6.83 7.12
C GLU A 51 6.18 -7.49 5.74
N SER A 52 5.38 -8.55 5.68
CA SER A 52 5.03 -9.21 4.41
C SER A 52 3.73 -8.65 3.82
N LEU A 53 3.72 -8.38 2.51
CA LEU A 53 2.50 -8.00 1.81
C LEU A 53 1.49 -9.16 1.80
N TYR A 54 0.25 -8.86 2.23
CA TYR A 54 -0.87 -9.79 2.11
C TYR A 54 -1.39 -9.86 0.67
N SER A 55 -1.84 -8.73 0.12
CA SER A 55 -2.31 -8.66 -1.26
C SER A 55 -2.38 -7.22 -1.79
N VAL A 56 -2.20 -7.04 -3.10
CA VAL A 56 -2.65 -5.85 -3.85
C VAL A 56 -3.80 -6.27 -4.77
N LYS A 57 -4.89 -5.51 -4.79
CA LYS A 57 -6.08 -5.81 -5.61
C LYS A 57 -6.56 -4.57 -6.34
N TRP A 58 -6.94 -4.74 -7.59
CA TRP A 58 -7.57 -3.69 -8.39
C TRP A 58 -9.03 -4.02 -8.67
N TYR A 59 -9.87 -3.01 -8.48
CA TYR A 59 -11.31 -3.08 -8.70
C TYR A 59 -11.74 -2.02 -9.70
N LYS A 60 -12.69 -2.38 -10.57
CA LYS A 60 -13.40 -1.44 -11.44
C LYS A 60 -14.89 -1.71 -11.27
N ASP A 61 -15.66 -0.66 -10.97
CA ASP A 61 -17.11 -0.73 -10.76
C ASP A 61 -17.51 -1.81 -9.74
N GLY A 62 -16.74 -1.94 -8.66
CA GLY A 62 -16.94 -2.93 -7.59
C GLY A 62 -16.49 -4.36 -7.92
N ASN A 63 -16.04 -4.62 -9.14
CA ASN A 63 -15.58 -5.94 -9.57
C ASN A 63 -14.06 -6.02 -9.56
N GLU A 64 -13.52 -7.07 -8.94
CA GLU A 64 -12.09 -7.36 -8.94
C GLU A 64 -11.67 -7.82 -10.34
N PHE A 65 -10.59 -7.25 -10.87
CA PHE A 65 -10.05 -7.67 -12.18
C PHE A 65 -8.58 -8.07 -12.12
N TYR A 66 -7.85 -7.69 -11.07
CA TYR A 66 -6.47 -8.10 -10.82
C TYR A 66 -6.19 -8.28 -9.33
N ARG A 67 -5.38 -9.29 -9.01
CA ARG A 67 -4.86 -9.56 -7.67
C ARG A 67 -3.41 -9.99 -7.73
N TYR A 68 -2.61 -9.43 -6.84
CA TYR A 68 -1.27 -9.90 -6.53
C TYR A 68 -1.19 -10.36 -5.08
N VAL A 69 -0.85 -11.62 -4.84
CA VAL A 69 -0.63 -12.24 -3.53
C VAL A 69 0.74 -12.94 -3.59
N PRO A 70 1.78 -12.42 -2.92
CA PRO A 70 3.13 -12.99 -3.02
C PRO A 70 3.24 -14.47 -2.63
N ARG A 71 2.32 -14.95 -1.81
CA ARG A 71 2.30 -16.32 -1.28
C ARG A 71 1.57 -17.31 -2.20
N ASP A 72 0.87 -16.83 -3.23
CA ASP A 72 0.12 -17.69 -4.16
C ASP A 72 0.99 -18.17 -5.33
N MET A 73 0.53 -19.23 -6.00
CA MET A 73 1.12 -19.76 -7.24
C MET A 73 0.02 -19.91 -8.31
N PRO A 74 -0.02 -19.07 -9.37
CA PRO A 74 0.84 -17.90 -9.59
C PRO A 74 0.54 -16.74 -8.61
N PRO A 75 1.51 -15.86 -8.33
CA PRO A 75 1.31 -14.74 -7.41
C PRO A 75 0.39 -13.66 -7.99
N ALA A 76 0.34 -13.54 -9.32
CA ALA A 76 -0.59 -12.65 -10.02
C ALA A 76 -1.76 -13.45 -10.61
N GLN A 77 -2.97 -12.95 -10.40
CA GLN A 77 -4.22 -13.53 -10.87
C GLN A 77 -5.06 -12.43 -11.54
N THR A 78 -5.64 -12.75 -12.69
CA THR A 78 -6.54 -11.87 -13.44
C THR A 78 -7.95 -12.45 -13.43
N PHE A 79 -8.95 -11.59 -13.23
CA PHE A 79 -10.36 -11.98 -13.26
C PHE A 79 -11.06 -11.35 -14.44
N LEU A 80 -11.93 -12.11 -15.10
CA LEU A 80 -12.64 -11.63 -16.28
C LEU A 80 -13.61 -10.49 -15.90
N LEU A 81 -13.39 -9.32 -16.48
CA LEU A 81 -14.29 -8.17 -16.36
C LEU A 81 -14.49 -7.56 -17.76
N PRO A 82 -15.74 -7.53 -18.29
CA PRO A 82 -15.99 -7.00 -19.63
C PRO A 82 -15.44 -5.58 -19.82
N GLY A 83 -14.68 -5.36 -20.90
CA GLY A 83 -14.05 -4.09 -21.21
C GLY A 83 -12.74 -3.81 -20.47
N VAL A 84 -12.23 -4.76 -19.67
CA VAL A 84 -10.89 -4.71 -19.06
C VAL A 84 -10.04 -5.84 -19.64
N SER A 85 -8.82 -5.51 -20.04
CA SER A 85 -7.78 -6.47 -20.40
C SER A 85 -6.54 -6.13 -19.58
N VAL A 86 -5.91 -7.15 -19.00
CA VAL A 86 -4.67 -7.03 -18.24
C VAL A 86 -3.59 -7.75 -19.02
N ASP A 87 -2.44 -7.10 -19.23
CA ASP A 87 -1.27 -7.60 -19.96
C ASP A 87 -0.12 -8.02 -19.04
#